data_AF-A0A3B8MUI7-F1
#
_entry.id   AF-A0A3B8MUI7-F1
#
_cell.length_a   1.000
_cell.length_b   1.000
_cell.length_c   1.000
_cell.angle_alpha   90.00
_cell.angle_beta   90.00
_cell.angle_gamma   90.00
#
_symmetry.space_group_name_H-M   'P 1'
#
loop_
_entity.id
_entity.type
_entity.pdbx_description
1 polymer ?
#
loop_
_entity_poly.entity_id
_entity_poly.type
_entity_poly.pdbx_seq_one_letter_code
_entity_poly.pdbx_strand_id
1 'polypeptide(L)' 'MIREPVALGDLASAARPEVEAPAKAEDKEVKLEIQPDVQSISMDRNLIYRVVSDLLLNAVKHTGLGASSR' A
#
# COMPACT_ATOMS: atom_id res chain seq x y z
N MET A 1 14.73 15.57 10.10
CA MET A 1 14.17 14.78 8.99
C MET A 1 15.34 14.13 8.27
N ILE A 2 15.51 12.81 8.38
CA ILE A 2 16.63 12.08 7.78
C ILE A 2 16.12 11.54 6.44
N ARG A 3 16.85 11.80 5.35
CA ARG A 3 16.56 11.22 4.04
C ARG A 3 17.54 10.11 3.77
N GLU A 4 17.02 8.94 3.40
CA GLU A 4 17.82 7.77 3.06
C GLU A 4 17.32 7.17 1.73
N PRO A 5 18.16 6.43 1.00
CA PRO A 5 17.72 5.71 -0.19
C PRO A 5 16.68 4.65 0.21
N VAL A 6 15.47 4.77 -0.31
CA VAL A 6 14.38 3.81 -0.05
C VAL A 6 13.75 3.39 -1.36
N ALA A 7 13.55 2.08 -1.55
CA ALA A 7 12.73 1.55 -2.63
C ALA A 7 11.26 1.58 -2.21
N LEU A 8 10.40 2.17 -3.05
CA LEU A 8 8.97 2.27 -2.74
C LEU A 8 8.29 0.89 -2.61
N GLY A 9 8.80 -0.11 -3.36
CA GLY A 9 8.33 -1.48 -3.27
C GLY A 9 8.51 -2.11 -1.90
N ASP A 10 9.59 -1.76 -1.18
CA ASP A 10 9.82 -2.25 0.18
C ASP A 10 8.79 -1.66 1.15
N LEU A 11 8.44 -0.38 0.98
CA LEU A 11 7.42 0.28 1.80
C LEU A 11 6.03 -0.28 1.54
N ALA A 12 5.66 -0.49 0.27
CA ALA A 12 4.40 -1.12 -0.10
C ALA A 12 4.29 -2.56 0.41
N SER A 13 5.39 -3.32 0.36
CA SER A 13 5.46 -4.68 0.92
C SER A 13 5.30 -4.66 2.44
N ALA A 14 5.93 -3.71 3.12
CA ALA A 14 5.82 -3.56 4.57
C ALA A 14 4.41 -3.14 5.03
N ALA A 15 3.72 -2.32 4.24
CA ALA A 15 2.35 -1.88 4.52
C ALA A 15 1.29 -2.96 4.22
N ARG A 16 1.62 -4.01 3.48
CA ARG A 16 0.67 -5.05 3.05
C ARG A 16 -0.19 -5.65 4.18
N PRO A 17 0.35 -6.05 5.34
CA PRO A 17 -0.46 -6.61 6.43
C PRO A 17 -1.50 -5.63 6.98
N GLU A 18 -1.22 -4.32 6.91
CA GLU A 18 -2.15 -3.27 7.36
C GLU A 18 -3.38 -3.17 6.44
N VAL A 19 -3.26 -3.62 5.20
CA VAL A 19 -4.29 -3.53 4.15
C VAL A 19 -5.10 -4.82 4.06
N GLU A 20 -4.46 -5.98 4.20
CA GLU A 20 -5.11 -7.29 4.08
C GLU A 20 -6.16 -7.53 5.18
N ALA A 21 -5.88 -7.10 6.42
CA ALA A 21 -6.82 -7.30 7.52
C ALA A 21 -8.13 -6.49 7.34
N PRO A 22 -8.11 -5.18 7.06
CA PRO A 22 -9.30 -4.42 6.71
C PRO A 22 -10.01 -4.92 5.45
N ALA A 23 -9.27 -5.28 4.41
CA ALA A 23 -9.86 -5.80 3.17
C ALA A 23 -10.64 -7.09 3.41
N LYS A 24 -10.07 -8.02 4.20
CA LYS A 24 -10.77 -9.25 4.59
C LYS A 24 -12.01 -8.98 5.43
N ALA A 25 -11.96 -7.99 6.32
CA ALA A 25 -13.12 -7.60 7.13
C ALA A 25 -14.26 -7.01 6.26
N GLU A 26 -13.91 -6.45 5.11
CA GLU A 26 -14.86 -5.90 4.12
C GLU A 26 -15.16 -6.88 2.96
N ASP A 27 -14.80 -8.16 3.07
CA ASP A 27 -14.99 -9.18 2.01
C ASP A 27 -14.40 -8.77 0.64
N LYS A 28 -13.23 -8.14 0.67
CA LYS A 28 -12.49 -7.68 -0.52
C LYS A 28 -11.26 -8.54 -0.74
N GLU A 29 -11.06 -8.94 -2.00
CA GLU A 29 -9.81 -9.53 -2.46
C GLU A 29 -8.83 -8.42 -2.84
N VAL A 30 -7.62 -8.46 -2.27
CA VAL A 30 -6.55 -7.50 -2.55
C VAL A 30 -5.37 -8.22 -3.17
N LYS A 31 -4.95 -7.75 -4.35
CA LYS A 31 -3.71 -8.18 -5.01
C LYS A 31 -2.76 -6.98 -5.11
N LEU A 32 -1.64 -7.06 -4.40
CA LEU A 32 -0.57 -6.07 -4.49
C LEU A 32 0.50 -6.56 -5.46
N GLU A 33 0.61 -5.91 -6.61
CA GLU A 33 1.65 -6.16 -7.60
C GLU A 33 2.74 -5.09 -7.47
N ILE A 34 3.92 -5.51 -7.03
CA ILE A 34 5.07 -4.63 -6.81
C ILE A 34 6.10 -4.94 -7.88
N GLN A 35 6.45 -3.94 -8.69
CA GLN A 35 7.51 -4.11 -9.68
C GLN A 35 8.86 -4.28 -8.99
N PRO A 36 9.66 -5.31 -9.33
CA PRO A 36 10.91 -5.62 -8.64
C PRO A 36 12.02 -4.58 -8.88
N ASP A 37 11.93 -3.79 -9.95
CA ASP A 37 13.02 -2.91 -10.42
C ASP A 37 12.79 -1.42 -10.10
N VAL A 38 12.01 -1.11 -9.06
CA VAL A 38 11.80 0.29 -8.65
C VAL A 38 13.07 0.82 -8.00
N GLN A 39 13.70 1.81 -8.64
CA GLN A 39 14.89 2.45 -8.13
C GLN A 39 14.67 3.08 -6.75
N SER A 40 15.67 2.96 -5.88
CA SER A 40 15.67 3.64 -4.59
C SER A 40 15.79 5.15 -4.78
N ILE A 41 14.94 5.90 -4.07
CA ILE A 41 14.93 7.37 -4.08
C ILE A 41 15.25 7.88 -2.68
N SER A 42 16.01 8.97 -2.56
CA SER A 42 16.33 9.57 -1.27
C SER A 42 15.09 10.27 -0.67
N MET A 43 14.53 9.70 0.39
CA MET A 43 13.27 10.16 1.00
C MET A 43 13.26 9.94 2.52
N ASP A 44 12.32 10.59 3.23
CA ASP A 44 12.06 10.26 4.63
C ASP A 44 11.21 8.98 4.68
N ARG A 45 11.85 7.88 5.08
CA ARG A 45 11.22 6.55 5.12
C ARG A 45 9.93 6.52 5.90
N ASN A 46 9.90 7.15 7.08
CA ASN A 46 8.74 7.11 7.97
C ASN A 46 7.58 7.93 7.42
N LEU A 47 7.88 9.10 6.83
CA LEU A 47 6.86 9.93 6.22
C LEU A 47 6.24 9.23 5.00
N ILE A 48 7.08 8.67 4.11
CA ILE A 48 6.58 8.00 2.91
C ILE A 48 5.86 6.70 3.25
N TYR A 49 6.33 5.95 4.25
CA TYR A 49 5.60 4.79 4.77
C TYR A 49 4.17 5.15 5.16
N ARG A 50 3.98 6.20 5.97
CA ARG A 50 2.64 6.67 6.38
C ARG A 50 1.78 7.03 5.18
N VAL A 51 2.32 7.77 4.22
CA VAL A 51 1.60 8.14 3.00
C VAL A 51 1.16 6.90 2.22
N VAL A 52 2.04 5.92 2.06
CA VAL A 52 1.71 4.66 1.34
C VAL A 52 0.63 3.88 2.09
N SER A 53 0.76 3.68 3.40
CA SER A 53 -0.25 3.01 4.22
C SER A 53 -1.61 3.72 4.12
N ASP A 54 -1.64 5.05 4.29
CA ASP A 54 -2.87 5.83 4.23
C ASP A 54 -3.56 5.72 2.86
N LEU A 55 -2.79 5.76 1.76
CA LEU A 55 -3.33 5.60 0.42
C LEU A 55 -3.91 4.19 0.18
N LEU A 56 -3.22 3.14 0.62
CA LEU A 56 -3.69 1.77 0.47
C LEU A 56 -4.93 1.49 1.33
N LEU A 57 -4.97 1.98 2.57
CA LEU A 57 -6.14 1.89 3.44
C LEU A 57 -7.34 2.65 2.86
N ASN A 58 -7.10 3.84 2.29
CA ASN A 58 -8.15 4.59 1.60
C ASN A 58 -8.66 3.84 0.37
N ALA A 59 -7.78 3.19 -0.39
CA ALA A 59 -8.18 2.36 -1.52
C ALA A 59 -9.09 1.22 -1.06
N VAL A 60 -8.75 0.51 0.03
CA VAL A 60 -9.63 -0.53 0.59
C VAL A 60 -10.97 0.07 0.97
N LYS A 61 -10.98 1.14 1.78
CA LYS A 61 -12.21 1.73 2.33
C LYS A 61 -13.17 2.25 1.25
N HIS A 62 -12.63 2.83 0.19
CA HIS A 62 -13.43 3.55 -0.82
C HIS A 62 -13.65 2.77 -2.12
N THR A 63 -12.98 1.64 -2.32
CA THR A 63 -13.32 0.72 -3.41
C THR A 63 -14.63 0.02 -3.09
N GLY A 64 -15.57 -0.03 -4.03
CA GLY A 64 -16.82 -0.77 -3.85
C GLY A 64 -16.58 -2.26 -3.59
N LEU A 65 -17.58 -2.95 -3.03
CA LEU A 65 -17.58 -4.41 -3.04
C LEU A 65 -17.52 -4.88 -4.50
N GLY A 66 -16.70 -5.91 -4.76
CA GLY A 66 -16.39 -6.40 -6.10
C GLY A 66 -17.60 -6.43 -7.03
N ALA A 67 -17.41 -5.98 -8.27
CA ALA A 67 -18.41 -5.80 -9.31
C ALA A 67 -19.70 -6.58 -9.06
N SER A 68 -20.73 -5.89 -8.56
CA SER A 68 -22.10 -6.24 -8.92
C SER A 68 -22.25 -5.92 -10.41
N SER A 69 -21.70 -6.77 -11.27
CA SER A 69 -22.12 -6.87 -12.67
C SER A 69 -23.59 -7.32 -12.63
N ARG A 70 -24.49 -6.34 -12.68
CA ARG A 70 -25.82 -6.55 -13.25
C ARG A 70 -25.74 -6.31 -14.74
#